data_AF-A0AAJ7UE29-F1
#
_entry.id   AF-A0AAJ7UE29-F1
#
_cell.length_a   1.000
_cell.length_b   1.000
_cell.length_c   1.000
_cell.angle_alpha   90.00
_cell.angle_beta   90.00
_cell.angle_gamma   90.00
#
_symmetry.space_group_name_H-M   'P 1'
#
loop_
_entity.id
_entity.type
_entity.pdbx_description
1 polymer ?
#
loop_
_entity_poly.entity_id
_entity_poly.type
_entity_poly.pdbx_seq_one_letter_code
_entity_poly.pdbx_strand_id
1 'polypeptide(L)'
;MNNGGGGNGRCASPGTKQRTGAAGENGVAAEPAWRTLTLETMNQNVRALEYAVRGPIVIRAQQIEKELQEGVSKPFAEVIRANIGDAHAMGQTPITFLRQVLALCLYPALFEDSALPEDAKQRARRVLDGCGGRSIGAYSASQGIECLRQDVARFIERRDGGIACDHQRCLPEHRAPATPSW
;
A
#
# COMPACT_ATOMS: atom_id res chain seq x y z
N MET A 1 -54.21 46.41 19.90
CA MET A 1 -53.76 47.04 21.17
C MET A 1 -52.26 46.83 21.30
N ASN A 2 -51.52 47.94 21.37
CA ASN A 2 -50.16 48.18 21.91
C ASN A 2 -49.57 47.09 22.85
N ASN A 3 -48.26 46.90 23.05
CA ASN A 3 -47.02 47.53 22.57
C ASN A 3 -45.79 46.77 23.12
N GLY A 4 -44.60 47.00 22.53
CA GLY A 4 -43.28 47.01 23.21
C GLY A 4 -42.41 45.74 23.08
N GLY A 5 -41.10 45.78 22.81
CA GLY A 5 -40.14 46.86 22.58
C GLY A 5 -38.69 46.32 22.58
N GLY A 6 -37.75 47.09 22.00
CA GLY A 6 -36.28 46.94 22.08
C GLY A 6 -35.68 45.93 21.10
N GLY A 7 -34.90 46.28 20.06
CA GLY A 7 -33.64 47.05 20.02
C GLY A 7 -32.46 46.04 19.99
N ASN A 8 -31.44 46.05 19.14
CA ASN A 8 -30.71 47.07 18.36
C ASN A 8 -29.82 46.26 17.36
N GLY A 9 -29.80 46.52 16.04
CA GLY A 9 -28.78 47.35 15.36
C GLY A 9 -27.43 46.63 15.16
N ARG A 10 -26.71 46.62 14.04
CA ARG A 10 -26.69 47.34 12.75
C ARG A 10 -25.73 46.56 11.82
N CYS A 11 -25.96 46.58 10.51
CA CYS A 11 -24.88 46.47 9.51
C CYS A 11 -25.04 47.67 8.58
N ALA A 12 -24.14 48.64 8.71
CA ALA A 12 -24.06 49.81 7.86
C ALA A 12 -22.71 49.82 7.15
N SER A 13 -22.74 49.83 5.83
CA SER A 13 -21.59 49.99 4.95
C SER A 13 -21.14 51.46 4.90
N PRO A 14 -19.84 51.72 4.79
CA PRO A 14 -19.31 52.90 4.09
C PRO A 14 -18.49 52.42 2.88
N GLY A 15 -18.52 53.03 1.70
CA GLY A 15 -18.59 54.45 1.38
C GLY A 15 -17.39 54.76 0.48
N THR A 16 -17.66 54.93 -0.81
CA THR A 16 -16.69 55.13 -1.91
C THR A 16 -15.87 56.41 -1.73
N LYS A 17 -14.55 56.35 -1.97
CA LYS A 17 -13.73 57.53 -2.30
C LYS A 17 -12.93 57.27 -3.57
N GLN A 18 -13.25 58.02 -4.61
CA GLN A 18 -12.49 58.13 -5.85
C GLN A 18 -11.19 58.91 -5.62
N ARG A 19 -10.08 58.45 -6.19
CA ARG A 19 -8.90 59.28 -6.45
C ARG A 19 -8.40 59.01 -7.87
N THR A 20 -8.14 60.10 -8.57
CA THR A 20 -7.88 60.24 -10.00
C THR A 20 -6.44 59.89 -10.42
N GLY A 21 -6.30 59.33 -11.63
CA GLY A 21 -5.24 59.66 -12.58
C GLY A 21 -4.04 58.70 -12.69
N ALA A 22 -3.99 57.91 -13.77
CA ALA A 22 -3.05 58.07 -14.89
C ALA A 22 -2.95 56.75 -15.68
N ALA A 23 -3.15 56.83 -16.99
CA ALA A 23 -3.00 55.72 -17.92
C ALA A 23 -1.51 55.38 -18.13
N GLY A 24 -1.20 54.09 -18.22
CA GLY A 24 0.15 53.64 -18.58
C GLY A 24 0.29 52.12 -18.54
N GLU A 25 0.39 51.54 -19.73
CA GLU A 25 1.06 50.28 -20.05
C GLU A 25 0.26 48.96 -19.90
N ASN A 26 -0.01 48.41 -21.09
CA ASN A 26 -0.56 47.09 -21.34
C ASN A 26 0.34 46.00 -20.74
N GLY A 27 -0.07 45.42 -19.62
CA GLY A 27 0.37 44.09 -19.19
C GLY A 27 -0.79 43.13 -19.36
N VAL A 28 -0.76 42.29 -20.40
CA VAL A 28 -1.70 41.17 -20.54
C VAL A 28 -1.59 40.35 -19.26
N ALA A 29 -2.65 40.34 -18.44
CA ALA A 29 -2.73 39.47 -17.28
C ALA A 29 -2.61 38.03 -17.80
N ALA A 30 -1.47 37.40 -17.54
CA ALA A 30 -1.26 36.01 -17.88
C ALA A 30 -2.31 35.18 -17.13
N GLU A 31 -3.17 34.50 -17.88
CA GLU A 31 -4.06 33.45 -17.40
C GLU A 31 -3.30 32.53 -16.43
N PRO A 32 -3.93 32.03 -15.34
CA PRO A 32 -3.22 31.26 -14.34
C PRO A 32 -2.64 30.01 -14.99
N ALA A 33 -1.32 30.04 -15.22
CA ALA A 33 -0.57 28.89 -15.67
C ALA A 33 -0.88 27.76 -14.68
N TRP A 34 -1.53 26.72 -15.19
CA TRP A 34 -1.73 25.46 -14.49
C TRP A 34 -0.42 25.11 -13.77
N ARG A 35 -0.47 24.94 -12.45
CA ARG A 35 0.75 24.68 -11.67
C ARG A 35 1.28 23.30 -12.07
N THR A 36 2.36 23.28 -12.84
CA THR A 36 3.04 22.06 -13.26
C THR A 36 3.88 21.51 -12.10
N LEU A 37 3.75 20.21 -11.82
CA LEU A 37 4.68 19.53 -10.92
C LEU A 37 6.06 19.44 -11.62
N THR A 38 7.09 19.99 -10.97
CA THR A 38 8.49 19.92 -11.41
C THR A 38 9.32 19.28 -10.29
N LEU A 39 10.56 18.88 -10.59
CA LEU A 39 11.48 18.37 -9.57
C LEU A 39 11.72 19.39 -8.45
N GLU A 40 11.64 20.68 -8.77
CA GLU A 40 11.85 21.79 -7.83
C GLU A 40 10.62 22.01 -6.94
N THR A 41 9.41 21.83 -7.47
CA THR A 41 8.15 22.03 -6.75
C THR A 41 7.67 20.79 -6.00
N MET A 42 8.35 19.64 -6.18
CA MET A 42 8.08 18.41 -5.46
C MET A 42 8.52 18.50 -3.99
N ASN A 43 7.86 17.74 -3.12
CA ASN A 43 8.22 17.63 -1.70
C ASN A 43 9.69 17.22 -1.55
N GLN A 44 10.48 18.04 -0.84
CA GLN A 44 11.90 17.81 -0.67
C GLN A 44 12.22 16.49 0.05
N ASN A 45 11.31 16.00 0.90
CA ASN A 45 11.46 14.69 1.57
C ASN A 45 11.41 13.53 0.57
N VAL A 46 10.66 13.66 -0.53
CA VAL A 46 10.64 12.66 -1.62
C VAL A 46 11.92 12.77 -2.44
N ARG A 47 12.41 13.99 -2.65
CA ARG A 47 13.65 14.25 -3.39
C ARG A 47 14.89 13.70 -2.69
N ALA A 48 14.90 13.74 -1.36
CA ALA A 48 15.99 13.20 -0.54
C ALA A 48 15.85 11.70 -0.24
N LEU A 49 14.74 11.07 -0.61
CA LEU A 49 14.50 9.65 -0.34
C LEU A 49 15.32 8.77 -1.27
N GLU A 50 16.23 7.97 -0.70
CA GLU A 50 16.98 6.98 -1.44
C GLU A 50 16.45 5.56 -1.17
N TYR A 51 16.00 4.88 -2.22
CA TYR A 51 15.58 3.48 -2.14
C TYR A 51 16.65 2.57 -2.75
N ALA A 52 17.68 2.28 -1.95
CA ALA A 52 18.89 1.58 -2.39
C ALA A 52 18.63 0.15 -2.95
N VAL A 53 17.53 -0.49 -2.55
CA VAL A 53 17.17 -1.86 -2.98
C VAL A 53 16.92 -1.95 -4.50
N ARG A 54 16.61 -0.83 -5.16
CA ARG A 54 16.48 -0.73 -6.63
C ARG A 54 17.35 0.40 -7.21
N GLY A 55 18.54 0.58 -6.65
CA GLY A 55 19.49 1.60 -7.06
C GLY A 55 20.28 1.30 -8.36
N PRO A 56 21.36 2.06 -8.62
CA PRO A 56 22.15 1.99 -9.86
C PRO A 56 22.67 0.59 -10.23
N ILE A 57 22.98 -0.24 -9.22
CA ILE A 57 23.45 -1.62 -9.43
C ILE A 57 22.36 -2.46 -10.12
N VAL A 58 21.10 -2.33 -9.69
CA VAL A 58 19.98 -3.08 -10.28
C VAL A 58 19.71 -2.61 -11.70
N ILE A 59 19.82 -1.30 -11.95
CA ILE A 59 19.68 -0.72 -13.30
C ILE A 59 20.78 -1.27 -14.21
N ARG A 60 22.03 -1.29 -13.75
CA ARG A 60 23.15 -1.83 -14.55
C ARG A 60 23.01 -3.34 -14.77
N ALA A 61 22.59 -4.10 -13.76
CA ALA A 61 22.32 -5.53 -13.88
C ALA A 61 21.28 -5.81 -14.99
N GLN A 62 20.20 -5.04 -15.06
CA GLN A 62 19.19 -5.16 -16.12
C GLN A 62 19.73 -4.81 -17.51
N GLN A 63 20.63 -3.83 -17.62
CA GLN A 63 21.30 -3.53 -18.89
C GLN A 63 22.20 -4.69 -19.33
N ILE A 64 22.97 -5.26 -18.41
CA ILE A 64 23.84 -6.41 -18.69
C ILE A 64 23.01 -7.64 -19.12
N GLU A 65 21.87 -7.90 -18.47
CA GLU A 65 20.94 -8.96 -18.88
C GLU A 65 20.48 -8.79 -20.34
N LYS A 66 20.15 -7.55 -20.76
CA LYS A 66 19.81 -7.25 -22.15
C LYS A 66 20.98 -7.41 -23.10
N GLU A 67 22.17 -6.90 -22.73
CA GLU A 67 23.40 -7.07 -23.52
C GLU A 67 23.70 -8.56 -23.76
N LEU A 68 23.54 -9.41 -22.74
CA LEU A 68 23.71 -10.86 -22.87
C LEU A 68 22.67 -11.50 -23.81
N GLN A 69 21.40 -11.06 -23.76
CA GLN A 69 20.35 -11.52 -24.68
C GLN A 69 20.62 -11.12 -26.13
N GLU A 70 21.25 -9.97 -26.35
CA GLU A 70 21.69 -9.50 -27.66
C GLU A 70 22.98 -10.18 -28.16
N GLY A 71 23.58 -11.08 -27.36
CA GLY A 71 24.76 -11.86 -27.73
C GLY A 71 26.09 -11.13 -27.47
N VAL A 72 26.10 -10.05 -26.69
CA VAL A 72 27.33 -9.37 -26.30
C VAL A 72 28.15 -10.27 -25.37
N SER A 73 29.38 -10.59 -25.78
CA SER A 73 30.29 -11.41 -24.98
C SER A 73 30.68 -10.72 -23.67
N LYS A 74 30.51 -11.43 -22.55
CA LYS A 74 30.91 -11.03 -21.19
C LYS A 74 31.66 -12.19 -20.52
N PRO A 75 32.43 -11.95 -19.43
CA PRO A 75 33.14 -13.02 -18.72
C PRO A 75 32.23 -13.99 -17.92
N PHE A 76 30.92 -13.87 -18.07
CA PHE A 76 29.89 -14.69 -17.42
C PHE A 76 28.71 -14.86 -18.39
N ALA A 77 27.94 -15.94 -18.22
CA ALA A 77 26.83 -16.27 -19.11
C ALA A 77 25.49 -15.66 -18.66
N GLU A 78 25.34 -15.35 -17.38
CA GLU A 78 24.10 -14.85 -16.79
C GLU A 78 24.35 -13.91 -15.61
N VAL A 79 23.31 -13.16 -15.24
CA VAL A 79 23.29 -12.29 -14.06
C VAL A 79 22.46 -12.96 -12.98
N ILE A 80 23.08 -13.27 -11.83
CA ILE A 80 22.40 -13.84 -10.68
C ILE A 80 22.02 -12.72 -9.70
N ARG A 81 20.72 -12.57 -9.43
CA ARG A 81 20.19 -11.52 -8.55
C ARG A 81 20.24 -11.93 -7.08
N ALA A 82 21.38 -11.69 -6.43
CA ALA A 82 21.56 -11.90 -4.99
C ALA A 82 21.22 -10.67 -4.13
N ASN A 83 20.69 -9.60 -4.72
CA ASN A 83 20.40 -8.33 -4.05
C ASN A 83 19.01 -8.26 -3.40
N ILE A 84 18.11 -9.19 -3.72
CA ILE A 84 16.76 -9.28 -3.16
C ILE A 84 16.49 -10.69 -2.67
N GLY A 85 15.78 -10.81 -1.54
CA GLY A 85 15.32 -12.09 -1.00
C GLY A 85 14.12 -12.66 -1.76
N ASP A 86 14.26 -12.86 -3.08
CA ASP A 86 13.22 -13.50 -3.92
C ASP A 86 13.51 -15.00 -4.05
N ALA A 87 13.15 -15.75 -3.01
CA ALA A 87 13.43 -17.18 -2.94
C ALA A 87 12.78 -17.98 -4.09
N HIS A 88 11.59 -17.58 -4.56
CA HIS A 88 10.91 -18.28 -5.65
C HIS A 88 11.60 -18.03 -6.99
N ALA A 89 12.04 -16.79 -7.28
CA ALA A 89 12.85 -16.52 -8.46
C ALA A 89 14.18 -17.29 -8.45
N MET A 90 14.72 -17.57 -7.25
CA MET A 90 15.94 -18.37 -7.05
C MET A 90 15.69 -19.88 -6.95
N GLY A 91 14.51 -20.37 -7.36
CA GLY A 91 14.24 -21.81 -7.49
C GLY A 91 13.71 -22.52 -6.24
N GLN A 92 13.35 -21.79 -5.17
CA GLN A 92 12.69 -22.39 -4.03
C GLN A 92 11.39 -23.07 -4.47
N THR A 93 11.32 -24.40 -4.29
CA THR A 93 10.09 -25.13 -4.59
C THR A 93 9.02 -24.71 -3.60
N PRO A 94 7.83 -24.30 -4.06
CA PRO A 94 7.00 -23.53 -3.17
C PRO A 94 5.93 -24.44 -2.54
N ILE A 95 5.51 -24.10 -1.32
CA ILE A 95 4.83 -25.06 -0.42
C ILE A 95 3.45 -25.45 -0.97
N THR A 96 3.27 -26.74 -1.26
CA THR A 96 2.07 -27.31 -1.89
C THR A 96 0.79 -27.02 -1.11
N PHE A 97 0.81 -27.25 0.20
CA PHE A 97 -0.37 -27.05 1.06
C PHE A 97 -0.89 -25.61 1.00
N LEU A 98 0.01 -24.63 1.04
CA LEU A 98 -0.36 -23.20 0.96
C LEU A 98 -1.04 -22.88 -0.37
N ARG A 99 -0.53 -23.44 -1.48
CA ARG A 99 -1.15 -23.27 -2.80
C ARG A 99 -2.54 -23.86 -2.90
N GLN A 100 -2.71 -25.07 -2.38
CA GLN A 100 -4.00 -25.77 -2.43
C GLN A 100 -5.07 -24.97 -1.68
N VAL A 101 -4.75 -24.49 -0.47
CA VAL A 101 -5.67 -23.66 0.31
C VAL A 101 -6.01 -22.36 -0.42
N LEU A 102 -5.02 -21.66 -0.98
CA LEU A 102 -5.25 -20.43 -1.74
C LEU A 102 -6.11 -20.67 -2.98
N ALA A 103 -5.86 -21.74 -3.73
CA ALA A 103 -6.62 -22.12 -4.91
C ALA A 103 -8.09 -22.41 -4.55
N LEU A 104 -8.34 -23.16 -3.47
CA LEU A 104 -9.69 -23.43 -2.96
C LEU A 104 -10.43 -22.14 -2.55
N CYS A 105 -9.73 -21.17 -1.96
CA CYS A 105 -10.32 -19.88 -1.62
C CYS A 105 -10.63 -19.00 -2.85
N LEU A 106 -9.78 -19.05 -3.89
CA LEU A 106 -9.94 -18.29 -5.13
C LEU A 106 -10.99 -18.91 -6.06
N TYR A 107 -11.07 -20.24 -6.10
CA TYR A 107 -11.98 -20.98 -6.96
C TYR A 107 -12.70 -22.09 -6.18
N PRO A 108 -13.81 -21.77 -5.46
CA PRO A 108 -14.51 -22.72 -4.61
C PRO A 108 -15.10 -23.95 -5.32
N ALA A 109 -15.19 -23.98 -6.64
CA ALA A 109 -15.60 -25.21 -7.34
C ALA A 109 -14.62 -26.38 -7.10
N LEU A 110 -13.36 -26.09 -6.74
CA LEU A 110 -12.34 -27.09 -6.42
C LEU A 110 -12.63 -27.89 -5.14
N PHE A 111 -13.63 -27.51 -4.33
CA PHE A 111 -14.02 -28.30 -3.16
C PHE A 111 -14.50 -29.71 -3.54
N GLU A 112 -15.06 -29.88 -4.73
CA GLU A 112 -15.55 -31.17 -5.24
C GLU A 112 -14.42 -32.04 -5.85
N ASP A 113 -13.22 -31.49 -6.03
CA ASP A 113 -12.09 -32.21 -6.62
C ASP A 113 -11.47 -33.18 -5.60
N SER A 114 -11.46 -34.48 -5.90
CA SER A 114 -10.90 -35.52 -5.04
C SER A 114 -9.36 -35.52 -4.99
N ALA A 115 -8.69 -34.84 -5.91
CA ALA A 115 -7.22 -34.70 -5.92
C ALA A 115 -6.71 -33.76 -4.82
N LEU A 116 -7.57 -32.91 -4.26
CA LEU A 116 -7.19 -32.00 -3.18
C LEU A 116 -7.42 -32.64 -1.81
N PRO A 117 -6.43 -32.55 -0.90
CA PRO A 117 -6.50 -33.21 0.39
C PRO A 117 -7.51 -32.51 1.30
N GLU A 118 -8.14 -33.30 2.16
CA GLU A 118 -9.26 -32.84 2.99
C GLU A 118 -8.85 -31.81 4.03
N ASP A 119 -7.61 -31.87 4.53
CA ASP A 119 -7.06 -30.87 5.45
C ASP A 119 -6.92 -29.47 4.80
N ALA A 120 -6.55 -29.41 3.52
CA ALA A 120 -6.53 -28.16 2.75
C ALA A 120 -7.95 -27.62 2.53
N LYS A 121 -8.93 -28.49 2.24
CA LYS A 121 -10.34 -28.13 2.13
C LYS A 121 -10.87 -27.58 3.45
N GLN A 122 -10.63 -28.27 4.57
CA GLN A 122 -11.02 -27.81 5.90
C GLN A 122 -10.42 -26.44 6.23
N ARG A 123 -9.14 -26.23 5.92
CA ARG A 123 -8.47 -24.94 6.12
C ARG A 123 -9.12 -23.85 5.28
N ALA A 124 -9.32 -24.08 3.98
CA ALA A 124 -9.94 -23.12 3.08
C ALA A 124 -11.38 -22.77 3.51
N ARG A 125 -12.18 -23.77 3.92
CA ARG A 125 -13.55 -23.57 4.38
C ARG A 125 -13.61 -22.66 5.60
N ARG A 126 -12.74 -22.90 6.59
CA ARG A 126 -12.62 -22.06 7.79
C ARG A 126 -12.24 -20.60 7.46
N VAL A 127 -11.39 -20.39 6.46
CA VAL A 127 -11.04 -19.02 6.00
C VAL A 127 -12.25 -18.36 5.35
N LEU A 128 -12.92 -19.04 4.42
CA LEU A 128 -14.09 -18.51 3.73
C LEU A 128 -15.24 -18.22 4.70
N ASP A 129 -15.47 -19.07 5.70
CA ASP A 129 -16.49 -18.84 6.74
C ASP A 129 -16.22 -17.58 7.57
N GLY A 130 -14.96 -17.16 7.67
CA GLY A 130 -14.57 -15.90 8.31
C GLY A 130 -14.71 -14.66 7.42
N CYS A 131 -14.98 -14.83 6.13
CA CYS A 131 -15.15 -13.74 5.17
C CYS A 131 -16.63 -13.38 4.97
N GLY A 132 -16.90 -12.09 4.74
CA GLY A 132 -18.22 -11.63 4.31
C GLY A 132 -18.66 -12.33 3.02
N GLY A 133 -19.87 -12.90 3.02
CA GLY A 133 -20.41 -13.60 1.84
C GLY A 133 -19.58 -14.80 1.38
N ARG A 134 -18.76 -15.39 2.26
CA ARG A 134 -17.86 -16.51 1.94
C ARG A 134 -16.92 -16.23 0.76
N SER A 135 -16.50 -14.98 0.63
CA SER A 135 -15.62 -14.53 -0.46
C SER A 135 -14.40 -13.81 0.09
N ILE A 136 -13.21 -14.24 -0.32
CA ILE A 136 -11.96 -13.54 0.01
C ILE A 136 -11.82 -12.16 -0.67
N GLY A 137 -12.75 -11.80 -1.56
CA GLY A 137 -12.83 -10.46 -2.15
C GLY A 137 -13.67 -9.47 -1.33
N ALA A 138 -14.37 -9.92 -0.28
CA ALA A 138 -15.11 -9.04 0.60
C ALA A 138 -14.17 -8.29 1.56
N TYR A 139 -14.52 -7.05 1.90
CA TYR A 139 -13.81 -6.32 2.94
C TYR A 139 -13.88 -7.07 4.28
N SER A 140 -12.75 -7.12 4.99
CA SER A 140 -12.70 -7.53 6.39
C SER A 140 -12.82 -6.32 7.31
N ALA A 141 -12.97 -6.56 8.61
CA ALA A 141 -12.68 -5.52 9.61
C ALA A 141 -11.27 -4.97 9.41
N SER A 142 -11.00 -3.73 9.84
CA SER A 142 -9.69 -3.06 9.66
C SER A 142 -8.52 -3.84 10.25
N GLN A 143 -8.78 -4.60 11.32
CA GLN A 143 -7.79 -5.45 11.95
C GLN A 143 -7.53 -6.75 11.16
N GLY A 144 -8.38 -7.12 10.20
CA GLY A 144 -8.35 -8.38 9.47
C GLY A 144 -9.35 -9.42 9.98
N ILE A 145 -9.42 -10.55 9.25
CA ILE A 145 -10.33 -11.67 9.54
C ILE A 145 -10.02 -12.26 10.92
N GLU A 146 -11.02 -12.32 11.80
CA GLU A 146 -10.84 -12.71 13.19
C GLU A 146 -10.29 -14.13 13.38
N CYS A 147 -10.81 -15.11 12.64
CA CYS A 147 -10.36 -16.49 12.77
C CYS A 147 -8.86 -16.65 12.44
N LEU A 148 -8.36 -15.85 11.48
CA LEU A 148 -6.94 -15.79 11.13
C LEU A 148 -6.11 -15.12 12.21
N ARG A 149 -6.59 -14.00 12.78
CA ARG A 149 -5.91 -13.32 13.90
C ARG A 149 -5.73 -14.26 15.09
N GLN A 150 -6.76 -15.04 15.42
CA GLN A 150 -6.68 -16.05 16.47
C GLN A 150 -5.69 -17.17 16.14
N ASP A 151 -5.63 -17.62 14.88
CA ASP A 151 -4.63 -18.62 14.43
C ASP A 151 -3.20 -18.09 14.56
N VAL A 152 -2.97 -16.83 14.18
CA VAL A 152 -1.66 -16.14 14.32
C VAL A 152 -1.26 -16.03 15.78
N ALA A 153 -2.18 -15.59 16.65
CA ALA A 153 -1.93 -15.49 18.09
C ALA A 153 -1.53 -16.86 18.67
N ARG A 154 -2.32 -17.91 18.41
CA ARG A 154 -1.99 -19.27 18.84
C ARG A 154 -0.67 -19.79 18.29
N PHE A 155 -0.32 -19.42 17.05
CA PHE A 155 0.96 -19.80 16.47
C PHE A 155 2.12 -19.13 17.22
N ILE A 156 2.02 -17.83 17.49
CA ILE A 156 3.02 -17.06 18.26
C ILE A 156 3.16 -17.64 19.66
N GLU A 157 2.05 -17.90 20.35
CA GLU A 157 2.04 -18.52 21.68
C GLU A 157 2.79 -19.87 21.68
N ARG A 158 2.51 -20.73 20.70
CA ARG A 158 3.20 -22.03 20.58
C ARG A 158 4.68 -21.87 20.27
N ARG A 159 5.04 -20.95 19.38
CA ARG A 159 6.44 -20.66 19.01
C ARG A 159 7.23 -20.13 20.21
N ASP A 160 6.61 -19.28 21.02
CA ASP A 160 7.23 -18.55 22.13
C ASP A 160 7.09 -19.28 23.47
N GLY A 161 6.79 -20.59 23.45
CA GLY A 161 6.81 -21.43 24.65
C GLY A 161 5.65 -21.22 25.61
N GLY A 162 4.50 -20.76 25.13
CA GLY A 162 3.27 -20.56 25.93
C GLY A 162 3.07 -19.13 26.43
N ILE A 163 3.91 -18.18 26.02
CA ILE A 163 3.68 -16.75 26.29
C ILE A 163 2.46 -16.28 25.50
N ALA A 164 1.42 -15.81 26.20
CA ALA A 164 0.15 -15.37 25.60
C ALA A 164 0.33 -14.29 24.51
N CYS A 165 -0.34 -14.43 23.35
CA CYS A 165 -0.47 -13.41 22.30
C CYS A 165 -1.93 -12.94 22.26
N ASP A 166 -2.15 -11.64 22.42
CA ASP A 166 -3.47 -11.07 22.26
C ASP A 166 -3.81 -10.88 20.78
N HIS A 167 -4.67 -11.75 20.23
CA HIS A 167 -5.16 -11.69 18.85
C HIS A 167 -5.83 -10.36 18.43
N GLN A 168 -6.19 -9.47 19.36
CA GLN A 168 -6.66 -8.11 19.04
C GLN A 168 -5.52 -7.16 18.67
N ARG A 169 -4.28 -7.54 19.00
CA ARG A 169 -3.03 -6.80 18.72
C ARG A 169 -2.12 -7.52 17.72
N CYS A 170 -2.34 -8.81 17.47
CA CYS A 170 -1.52 -9.62 16.56
C CYS A 170 -1.95 -9.37 15.07
N LEU A 171 -1.87 -8.14 14.54
CA LEU A 171 -1.77 -7.80 13.09
C LEU A 171 -1.48 -6.29 12.93
N PRO A 172 -0.28 -5.87 12.49
CA PRO A 172 -0.06 -4.51 12.04
C PRO A 172 -0.53 -4.37 10.59
N GLU A 173 -1.48 -3.46 10.35
CA GLU A 173 -1.56 -2.76 9.07
C GLU A 173 -0.14 -2.31 8.71
N HIS A 174 0.36 -2.70 7.52
CA HIS A 174 1.75 -2.58 7.06
C HIS A 174 2.60 -1.60 7.88
N ARG A 175 3.21 -2.08 8.97
CA ARG A 175 4.16 -1.28 9.74
C ARG A 175 5.40 -1.18 8.86
N ALA A 176 5.52 -0.08 8.11
CA ALA A 176 6.84 0.41 7.69
C ALA A 176 7.73 0.37 8.95
N PRO A 177 8.97 -0.14 8.87
CA PRO A 177 9.80 -0.34 10.05
C PRO A 177 9.82 0.95 10.85
N ALA A 178 9.37 0.90 12.10
CA ALA A 178 9.57 1.99 13.02
C ALA A 178 11.08 2.21 13.07
N THR A 179 11.55 3.30 12.48
CA THR A 179 12.93 3.71 12.56
C THR A 179 13.25 3.85 14.06
N PRO A 180 14.25 3.13 14.60
CA PRO A 180 14.71 3.41 15.94
C PRO A 180 15.24 4.84 15.94
N SER A 181 14.63 5.71 16.74
CA SER A 181 15.29 6.94 17.16
C SER A 181 16.41 6.53 18.10
N TRP A 182 17.64 6.57 17.59
CA TRP A 182 18.84 6.62 18.43
C TRP A 182 19.00 8.03 18.98
#